data_AF-A0A8J6KQP7-F1
#
_entry.id   AF-A0A8J6KQP7-F1
#
_cell.length_a   1.000
_cell.length_b   1.000
_cell.length_c   1.000
_cell.angle_alpha   90.00
_cell.angle_beta   90.00
_cell.angle_gamma   90.00
#
_symmetry.space_group_name_H-M   'P 1'
#
loop_
_entity.id
_entity.type
_entity.pdbx_description
1 polymer ?
#
loop_
_entity_poly.entity_id
_entity_poly.type
_entity_poly.pdbx_seq_one_letter_code
_entity_poly.pdbx_strand_id
1 'polypeptide(L)'
;MRGYKTRLEVSVTNHLLNSIDKIHKRVSICFSLQKVNYLKSDPYALLLCKLRRGRSEGRGHRRSEVLLLLLLLLLLLLLLLLLLLLLLLLLLLLLLLLLFAMWVWLGLTLPTNGIFLSMFLIVLPLESLAHGLFHELGNCLGGTSVGYAIVIPTNFCSPDGQPTLLPPEHVQELNLRSTGMLNAIQRFFAYHMIETYGCDYSTSGLSFDTLHSKLKAFLELRTVDGPRHDTYVLYYSGHTHGSGEWALAGGDILRLDTLLEWWREKNGSFCSRLIIILDSENSTPWVKEVRKINDQYIAVQGAELAKTVDIEEADPPQLGDFTKDWVEYNCNPSNNICWAEKGRTVRALYGVSKRWSDYTLHLPTGSDVAKHWMLHFPRVTYPLVHLANWLCGLNLFWICKTCFRCLKRLKMSWFLPTVLDTGQGFKLVKS
;
A
#
# COMPACT_ATOMS: atom_id res chain seq x y z
N MET A 1 -4.80 -8.15 51.52
CA MET A 1 -4.87 -7.23 50.36
C MET A 1 -3.52 -6.77 49.77
N ARG A 2 -2.35 -7.24 50.25
CA ARG A 2 -1.03 -6.80 49.73
C ARG A 2 -0.40 -7.73 48.66
N GLY A 3 -0.97 -8.92 48.43
CA GLY A 3 -0.43 -9.93 47.49
C GLY A 3 -1.06 -9.99 46.08
N TYR A 4 -2.19 -9.29 45.85
CA TYR A 4 -2.83 -9.26 44.52
C TYR A 4 -2.29 -8.14 43.61
N LYS A 5 -1.64 -7.13 44.19
CA LYS A 5 -1.08 -6.00 43.44
C LYS A 5 0.25 -6.36 42.74
N THR A 6 1.09 -7.14 43.41
CA THR A 6 2.35 -7.65 42.86
C THR A 6 2.18 -8.66 41.73
N ARG A 7 1.07 -9.43 41.70
CA ARG A 7 0.82 -10.42 40.63
C ARG A 7 0.35 -9.80 39.31
N LEU A 8 -0.36 -8.66 39.38
CA LEU A 8 -0.78 -7.88 38.21
C LEU A 8 0.38 -7.06 37.64
N GLU A 9 1.23 -6.48 38.49
CA GLU A 9 2.42 -5.73 38.04
C GLU A 9 3.42 -6.65 37.31
N VAL A 10 3.62 -7.89 37.79
CA VAL A 10 4.50 -8.89 37.13
C VAL A 10 3.92 -9.39 35.80
N SER A 11 2.59 -9.51 35.69
CA SER A 11 1.94 -9.92 34.43
C SER A 11 2.02 -8.83 33.35
N VAL A 12 1.81 -7.57 33.73
CA VAL A 12 1.91 -6.42 32.82
C VAL A 12 3.35 -6.16 32.39
N THR A 13 4.32 -6.29 33.30
CA THR A 13 5.75 -6.16 32.96
C THR A 13 6.22 -7.29 32.04
N ASN A 14 5.77 -8.53 32.24
CA ASN A 14 6.08 -9.63 31.32
C ASN A 14 5.43 -9.46 29.94
N HIS A 15 4.22 -8.88 29.87
CA HIS A 15 3.57 -8.58 28.59
C HIS A 15 4.25 -7.42 27.85
N LEU A 16 4.73 -6.41 28.59
CA LEU A 16 5.54 -5.31 28.04
C LEU A 16 6.91 -5.79 27.58
N LEU A 17 7.59 -6.64 28.35
CA LEU A 17 8.88 -7.23 27.97
C LEU A 17 8.77 -8.11 26.71
N ASN A 18 7.72 -8.91 26.58
CA ASN A 18 7.46 -9.70 25.36
C ASN A 18 7.10 -8.82 24.16
N SER A 19 6.47 -7.67 24.39
CA SER A 19 6.16 -6.70 23.33
C SER A 19 7.43 -5.95 22.89
N ILE A 20 8.30 -5.60 23.84
CA ILE A 20 9.59 -4.96 23.60
C ILE A 20 10.55 -5.92 22.86
N ASP A 21 10.57 -7.22 23.20
CA ASP A 21 11.40 -8.21 22.49
C ASP A 21 10.89 -8.46 21.05
N LYS A 22 9.57 -8.43 20.83
CA LYS A 22 8.96 -8.46 19.48
C LYS A 22 9.28 -7.20 18.67
N ILE A 23 9.32 -6.04 19.30
CA ILE A 23 9.68 -4.76 18.67
C ILE A 23 11.19 -4.71 18.36
N HIS A 24 12.05 -5.20 19.27
CA HIS A 24 13.48 -5.30 19.05
C HIS A 24 13.83 -6.23 17.87
N LYS A 25 13.10 -7.35 17.71
CA LYS A 25 13.20 -8.20 16.52
C LYS A 25 12.79 -7.47 15.23
N ARG A 26 11.75 -6.62 15.27
CA ARG A 26 11.36 -5.78 14.11
C ARG A 26 12.40 -4.70 13.77
N VAL A 27 13.00 -4.07 14.78
CA VAL A 27 14.02 -3.02 14.60
C VAL A 27 15.34 -3.60 14.07
N SER A 28 15.75 -4.78 14.53
CA SER A 28 16.96 -5.46 14.05
C SER A 28 16.83 -5.94 12.58
N ILE A 29 15.62 -6.32 12.15
CA ILE A 29 15.30 -6.67 10.75
C ILE A 29 15.34 -5.43 9.84
N CYS A 30 14.83 -4.28 10.29
CA CYS A 30 14.90 -3.02 9.53
C CYS A 30 16.35 -2.53 9.34
N PHE A 31 17.21 -2.66 10.36
CA PHE A 31 18.61 -2.21 10.27
C PHE A 31 19.47 -3.03 9.30
N SER A 32 19.12 -4.29 9.05
CA SER A 32 19.85 -5.14 8.10
C SER A 32 19.42 -4.93 6.64
N LEU A 33 18.21 -4.43 6.39
CA LEU A 33 17.65 -4.26 5.03
C LEU A 33 18.07 -2.96 4.33
N GLN A 34 18.59 -1.97 5.07
CA GLN A 34 18.86 -0.64 4.51
C GLN A 34 20.26 -0.50 3.88
N LYS A 35 21.13 -1.51 3.97
CA LYS A 35 22.55 -1.38 3.63
C LYS A 35 22.99 -1.97 2.27
N VAL A 36 22.12 -2.59 1.47
CA VAL A 36 22.58 -3.39 0.31
C VAL A 36 22.22 -2.90 -1.10
N ASN A 37 21.22 -2.05 -1.34
CA ASN A 37 20.80 -1.75 -2.73
C ASN A 37 20.82 -0.27 -3.14
N TYR A 38 21.95 0.39 -2.91
CA TYR A 38 22.31 1.63 -3.62
C TYR A 38 23.48 1.34 -4.56
N LEU A 39 23.21 0.91 -5.81
CA LEU A 39 24.07 1.20 -6.96
C LEU A 39 23.44 0.68 -8.27
N LYS A 40 23.51 1.55 -9.30
CA LYS A 40 23.22 1.35 -10.73
C LYS A 40 21.76 1.34 -11.19
N SER A 41 21.29 2.51 -11.59
CA SER A 41 20.75 2.69 -12.95
C SER A 41 20.70 4.17 -13.30
N ASP A 42 21.49 4.55 -14.29
CA ASP A 42 21.74 5.93 -14.74
C ASP A 42 20.54 6.43 -15.59
N PRO A 43 19.74 7.41 -15.13
CA PRO A 43 18.49 7.81 -15.81
C PRO A 43 18.72 8.62 -17.10
N TYR A 44 19.94 9.11 -17.34
CA TYR A 44 20.23 10.05 -18.42
C TYR A 44 20.48 9.37 -19.78
N ALA A 45 20.92 8.12 -19.80
CA ALA A 45 21.22 7.38 -21.03
C ALA A 45 19.96 7.01 -21.84
N LEU A 46 18.82 6.79 -21.16
CA LEU A 46 17.57 6.40 -21.82
C LEU A 46 16.83 7.59 -22.45
N LEU A 47 17.05 8.81 -21.96
CA LEU A 47 16.44 10.03 -22.47
C LEU A 47 16.98 10.39 -23.86
N LEU A 48 18.29 10.17 -24.09
CA LEU A 48 18.95 10.44 -25.37
C LEU A 48 18.55 9.44 -26.47
N CYS A 49 18.23 8.19 -26.12
CA CYS A 49 17.78 7.19 -27.10
C CYS A 49 16.35 7.42 -27.62
N LYS A 50 15.46 8.04 -26.84
CA LYS A 50 14.09 8.33 -27.29
C LYS A 50 13.97 9.64 -28.08
N LEU A 51 14.81 10.64 -27.81
CA LEU A 51 14.84 11.89 -28.59
C LEU A 51 15.33 11.68 -30.03
N ARG A 52 16.13 10.63 -30.30
CA ARG A 52 16.65 10.35 -31.64
C ARG A 52 15.69 9.58 -32.56
N ARG A 53 14.58 9.04 -32.06
CA ARG A 53 13.66 8.17 -32.82
C ARG A 53 12.34 8.82 -33.26
N GLY A 54 12.08 10.08 -32.87
CA GLY A 54 10.84 10.80 -33.20
C GLY A 54 10.95 11.70 -34.43
N ARG A 55 11.52 11.22 -35.54
CA ARG A 55 11.69 12.01 -36.78
C ARG A 55 11.12 11.29 -38.00
N SER A 56 9.83 10.98 -37.98
CA SER A 56 9.05 10.69 -39.19
C SER A 56 7.56 10.73 -38.87
N GLU A 57 6.89 11.83 -39.22
CA GLU A 57 5.56 11.90 -39.88
C GLU A 57 5.01 13.33 -39.76
N GLY A 58 4.87 13.97 -40.93
CA GLY A 58 4.52 15.37 -41.07
C GLY A 58 3.02 15.63 -40.98
N ARG A 59 2.68 16.71 -40.24
CA ARG A 59 1.45 17.55 -40.21
C ARG A 59 0.85 17.80 -38.82
N GLY A 60 1.43 17.25 -37.74
CA GLY A 60 1.15 17.65 -36.35
C GLY A 60 2.16 18.63 -35.72
N HIS A 61 3.18 19.05 -36.49
CA HIS A 61 4.43 19.59 -35.93
C HIS A 61 4.27 20.92 -35.16
N ARG A 62 3.48 21.88 -35.66
CA ARG A 62 3.33 23.19 -34.98
C ARG A 62 2.58 23.12 -33.65
N ARG A 63 1.59 22.23 -33.49
CA ARG A 63 0.89 22.07 -32.20
C ARG A 63 1.75 21.33 -31.18
N SER A 64 2.52 20.33 -31.63
CA SER A 64 3.43 19.58 -30.76
C SER A 64 4.60 20.44 -30.26
N GLU A 65 5.16 21.32 -31.10
CA GLU A 65 6.24 22.23 -30.70
C GLU A 65 5.77 23.29 -29.70
N VAL A 66 4.58 23.87 -29.92
CA VAL A 66 3.98 24.83 -28.99
C VAL A 66 3.66 24.16 -27.65
N LEU A 67 3.13 22.93 -27.65
CA LEU A 67 2.91 22.15 -26.43
C LEU A 67 4.22 21.83 -25.70
N LEU A 68 5.27 21.47 -26.44
CA LEU A 68 6.59 21.19 -25.87
C LEU A 68 7.19 22.44 -25.22
N LEU A 69 7.10 23.60 -25.90
CA LEU A 69 7.56 24.89 -25.39
C LEU A 69 6.77 25.33 -24.15
N LEU A 70 5.44 25.16 -24.16
CA LEU A 70 4.59 25.42 -22.99
C LEU A 70 4.96 24.51 -21.82
N LEU A 71 5.24 23.23 -22.08
CA LEU A 71 5.66 22.28 -21.04
C LEU A 71 7.04 22.63 -20.47
N LEU A 72 7.98 23.02 -21.32
CA LEU A 72 9.32 23.48 -20.93
C LEU A 72 9.27 24.76 -20.10
N LEU A 73 8.44 25.72 -20.50
CA LEU A 73 8.20 26.96 -19.77
C LEU A 73 7.57 26.67 -18.40
N LEU A 74 6.56 25.79 -18.35
CA LEU A 74 5.93 25.36 -17.11
C LEU A 74 6.94 24.69 -16.16
N LEU A 75 7.80 23.82 -16.70
CA LEU A 75 8.82 23.11 -15.93
C LEU A 75 9.91 24.05 -15.41
N LEU A 76 10.31 25.05 -16.21
CA LEU A 76 11.23 26.10 -15.79
C LEU A 76 10.63 26.96 -14.68
N LEU A 77 9.36 27.38 -14.83
CA LEU A 77 8.64 28.16 -13.83
C LEU A 77 8.50 27.37 -12.51
N LEU A 78 8.25 26.07 -12.61
CA LEU A 78 8.19 25.18 -11.46
C LEU A 78 9.54 25.06 -10.75
N LEU A 79 10.63 24.91 -11.52
CA LEU A 79 11.98 24.84 -10.98
C LEU A 79 12.37 26.13 -10.26
N LEU A 80 12.02 27.28 -10.84
CA LEU A 80 12.23 28.60 -10.22
C LEU A 80 11.44 28.74 -8.92
N LEU A 81 10.17 28.32 -8.91
CA LEU A 81 9.33 28.33 -7.72
C LEU A 81 9.90 27.41 -6.62
N LEU A 82 10.39 26.22 -6.99
CA LEU A 82 11.03 25.29 -6.07
C LEU A 82 12.32 25.88 -5.47
N LEU A 83 13.14 26.55 -6.29
CA LEU A 83 14.36 27.21 -5.83
C LEU A 83 14.05 28.35 -4.86
N LEU A 84 13.04 29.17 -5.16
CA LEU A 84 12.57 30.24 -4.28
C LEU A 84 12.07 29.68 -2.94
N LEU A 85 11.32 28.58 -2.98
CA LEU A 85 10.84 27.88 -1.79
C LEU A 85 11.99 27.34 -0.94
N LEU A 86 13.00 26.75 -1.58
CA LEU A 86 14.20 26.25 -0.92
C LEU A 86 14.98 27.39 -0.23
N LEU A 87 15.11 28.54 -0.91
CA LEU A 87 15.76 29.72 -0.36
C LEU A 87 15.00 30.29 0.84
N LEU A 88 13.66 30.36 0.77
CA LEU A 88 12.81 30.77 1.88
C LEU A 88 12.91 29.81 3.06
N LEU A 89 12.94 28.50 2.81
CA LEU A 89 13.13 27.48 3.85
C LEU A 89 14.49 27.63 4.52
N LEU A 90 15.54 27.88 3.74
CA LEU A 90 16.90 28.09 4.25
C LEU A 90 17.00 29.36 5.10
N LEU A 91 16.33 30.44 4.68
CA LEU A 91 16.22 31.69 5.46
C LEU A 91 15.48 31.45 6.78
N LEU A 92 14.37 30.70 6.76
CA LEU A 92 13.60 30.35 7.95
C LEU A 92 14.43 29.48 8.92
N LEU A 93 15.18 28.49 8.39
CA LEU A 93 16.08 27.65 9.17
C LEU A 93 17.18 28.50 9.83
N LEU A 94 17.77 29.44 9.08
CA LEU A 94 18.79 30.36 9.61
C LEU A 94 18.21 31.24 10.73
N LEU A 95 17.00 31.77 10.54
CA LEU A 95 16.31 32.57 11.56
C LEU A 95 16.05 31.74 12.83
N LEU A 96 15.57 30.50 12.68
CA LEU A 96 15.36 29.57 13.80
C LEU A 96 16.66 29.24 14.53
N LEU A 97 17.76 29.02 13.80
CA LEU A 97 19.09 28.79 14.38
C LEU A 97 19.60 30.02 15.16
N LEU A 98 19.38 31.23 14.63
CA LEU A 98 19.77 32.48 15.31
C LEU A 98 18.93 32.71 16.57
N LEU A 99 17.62 32.47 16.51
CA LEU A 99 16.75 32.52 17.69
C LEU A 99 17.19 31.48 18.71
N PHE A 100 17.44 30.25 18.29
CA PHE A 100 17.92 29.18 19.15
C PHE A 100 19.26 29.53 19.81
N ALA A 101 20.22 30.08 19.05
CA ALA A 101 21.50 30.54 19.57
C ALA A 101 21.33 31.67 20.58
N MET A 102 20.41 32.63 20.34
CA MET A 102 20.06 33.66 21.32
C MET A 102 19.44 33.05 22.59
N TRP A 103 18.54 32.08 22.47
CA TRP A 103 17.94 31.37 23.61
C TRP A 103 18.97 30.61 24.43
N VAL A 104 19.92 29.94 23.77
CA VAL A 104 21.04 29.25 24.42
C VAL A 104 21.98 30.23 25.09
N TRP A 105 22.33 31.33 24.41
CA TRP A 105 23.19 32.38 24.96
C TRP A 105 22.57 33.05 26.19
N LEU A 106 21.27 33.39 26.12
CA LEU A 106 20.50 33.94 27.22
C LEU A 106 20.41 32.95 28.40
N GLY A 107 20.23 31.65 28.10
CA GLY A 107 20.23 30.58 29.10
C GLY A 107 21.60 30.37 29.78
N LEU A 108 22.70 30.60 29.06
CA LEU A 108 24.08 30.51 29.59
C LEU A 108 24.45 31.68 30.52
N THR A 109 23.82 32.83 30.34
CA THR A 109 24.08 34.05 31.13
C THR A 109 23.33 34.12 32.46
N LEU A 110 22.38 33.21 32.74
CA LEU A 110 21.67 33.17 34.02
C LEU A 110 22.47 32.37 35.08
N PRO A 111 22.58 32.82 36.34
CA PRO A 111 23.46 32.22 37.36
C PRO A 111 23.09 30.78 37.82
N THR A 112 21.98 30.21 37.32
CA THR A 112 21.47 28.86 37.65
C THR A 112 21.78 27.83 36.54
N ASN A 113 23.07 27.70 36.20
CA ASN A 113 23.55 27.17 34.91
C ASN A 113 23.56 25.64 34.71
N GLY A 114 23.82 24.84 35.75
CA GLY A 114 24.03 23.39 35.56
C GLY A 114 22.75 22.60 35.28
N ILE A 115 21.65 22.97 35.96
CA ILE A 115 20.40 22.21 35.93
C ILE A 115 19.63 22.49 34.64
N PHE A 116 19.61 23.75 34.16
CA PHE A 116 18.93 24.11 32.93
C PHE A 116 19.58 23.47 31.70
N LEU A 117 20.91 23.55 31.60
CA LEU A 117 21.66 22.97 30.49
C LEU A 117 21.58 21.43 30.49
N SER A 118 21.63 20.81 31.67
CA SER A 118 21.43 19.37 31.85
C SER A 118 20.01 18.94 31.48
N MET A 119 18.98 19.66 31.93
CA MET A 119 17.59 19.39 31.57
C MET A 119 17.39 19.49 30.06
N PHE A 120 17.93 20.52 29.41
CA PHE A 120 17.80 20.71 27.97
C PHE A 120 18.48 19.59 27.16
N LEU A 121 19.70 19.20 27.55
CA LEU A 121 20.45 18.10 26.93
C LEU A 121 19.81 16.72 27.14
N ILE A 122 18.95 16.56 28.16
CA ILE A 122 18.20 15.32 28.39
C ILE A 122 16.85 15.35 27.66
N VAL A 123 16.12 16.47 27.78
CA VAL A 123 14.76 16.62 27.25
C VAL A 123 14.75 16.59 25.74
N LEU A 124 15.67 17.29 25.05
CA LEU A 124 15.63 17.36 23.59
C LEU A 124 15.90 15.99 22.93
N PRO A 125 16.92 15.20 23.32
CA PRO A 125 17.07 13.83 22.82
C PRO A 125 15.87 12.95 23.17
N LEU A 126 15.32 13.07 24.39
CA LEU A 126 14.16 12.27 24.81
C LEU A 126 12.91 12.61 23.99
N GLU A 127 12.65 13.89 23.72
CA GLU A 127 11.56 14.35 22.86
C GLU A 127 11.79 13.92 21.41
N SER A 128 13.02 14.00 20.89
CA SER A 128 13.34 13.54 19.55
C SER A 128 13.17 12.02 19.40
N LEU A 129 13.52 11.26 20.45
CA LEU A 129 13.35 9.81 20.50
C LEU A 129 11.88 9.44 20.62
N ALA A 130 11.11 10.15 21.44
CA ALA A 130 9.67 9.97 21.54
C ALA A 130 8.97 10.34 20.22
N HIS A 131 9.33 11.47 19.60
CA HIS A 131 8.78 11.89 18.32
C HIS A 131 9.14 10.91 17.20
N GLY A 132 10.40 10.47 17.13
CA GLY A 132 10.83 9.43 16.19
C GLY A 132 10.10 8.12 16.42
N LEU A 133 9.94 7.69 17.67
CA LEU A 133 9.18 6.49 18.02
C LEU A 133 7.70 6.63 17.64
N PHE A 134 7.06 7.77 17.90
CA PHE A 134 5.66 8.02 17.53
C PHE A 134 5.47 8.16 16.02
N HIS A 135 6.44 8.72 15.31
CA HIS A 135 6.43 8.78 13.85
C HIS A 135 6.57 7.37 13.24
N GLU A 136 7.49 6.55 13.75
CA GLU A 136 7.63 5.16 13.34
C GLU A 136 6.42 4.31 13.75
N LEU A 137 5.88 4.50 14.95
CA LEU A 137 4.64 3.85 15.39
C LEU A 137 3.46 4.29 14.52
N GLY A 138 3.35 5.56 14.17
CA GLY A 138 2.32 6.07 13.27
C GLY A 138 2.44 5.50 11.86
N ASN A 139 3.67 5.29 11.37
CA ASN A 139 3.92 4.62 10.09
C ASN A 139 3.68 3.10 10.16
N CYS A 140 3.86 2.49 11.34
CA CYS A 140 3.60 1.06 11.59
C CYS A 140 2.13 0.76 11.90
N LEU A 141 1.41 1.72 12.47
CA LEU A 141 -0.04 1.75 12.63
C LEU A 141 -0.64 2.17 11.28
N GLY A 142 -0.49 1.30 10.28
CA GLY A 142 -1.16 1.47 9.00
C GLY A 142 -2.66 1.68 9.19
N GLY A 143 -3.30 2.32 8.20
CA GLY A 143 -4.75 2.52 8.22
C GLY A 143 -5.51 1.19 8.35
N THR A 144 -6.79 1.25 8.64
CA THR A 144 -7.58 0.05 8.87
C THR A 144 -7.78 -0.75 7.57
N SER A 145 -7.63 -2.07 7.60
CA SER A 145 -7.81 -2.92 6.42
C SER A 145 -8.74 -4.08 6.67
N VAL A 146 -9.55 -4.39 5.66
CA VAL A 146 -10.41 -5.57 5.61
C VAL A 146 -10.11 -6.40 4.36
N GLY A 147 -10.12 -7.72 4.50
CA GLY A 147 -9.84 -8.70 3.46
C GLY A 147 -11.01 -9.65 3.23
N TYR A 148 -11.33 -9.92 1.98
CA TYR A 148 -12.26 -10.98 1.57
C TYR A 148 -11.60 -11.86 0.51
N ALA A 149 -11.61 -13.16 0.75
CA ALA A 149 -11.01 -14.14 -0.14
C ALA A 149 -12.09 -15.06 -0.73
N ILE A 150 -12.03 -15.26 -2.06
CA ILE A 150 -12.94 -16.13 -2.79
C ILE A 150 -12.09 -17.12 -3.59
N VAL A 151 -12.30 -18.41 -3.36
CA VAL A 151 -11.63 -19.49 -4.08
C VAL A 151 -12.67 -20.42 -4.68
N ILE A 152 -12.68 -20.47 -6.02
CA ILE A 152 -13.55 -21.33 -6.82
C ILE A 152 -12.65 -22.26 -7.64
N PRO A 153 -12.40 -23.51 -7.20
CA PRO A 153 -11.59 -24.46 -7.97
C PRO A 153 -12.18 -24.70 -9.37
N THR A 154 -11.33 -24.68 -10.39
CA THR A 154 -11.74 -24.35 -11.77
C THR A 154 -11.86 -25.50 -12.74
N ASN A 155 -11.55 -26.74 -12.36
CA ASN A 155 -11.48 -27.79 -13.38
C ASN A 155 -12.84 -28.38 -13.78
N PHE A 156 -13.94 -27.82 -13.28
CA PHE A 156 -15.25 -28.17 -13.80
C PHE A 156 -15.52 -27.51 -15.14
N CYS A 157 -14.78 -26.52 -15.63
CA CYS A 157 -15.10 -25.90 -16.92
C CYS A 157 -14.09 -26.32 -17.99
N SER A 158 -14.57 -26.86 -19.12
CA SER A 158 -13.78 -26.93 -20.35
C SER A 158 -13.31 -25.51 -20.77
N PRO A 159 -12.36 -25.35 -21.70
CA PRO A 159 -12.02 -24.05 -22.27
C PRO A 159 -13.23 -23.26 -22.82
N ASP A 160 -14.33 -23.97 -23.10
CA ASP A 160 -15.61 -23.44 -23.57
C ASP A 160 -16.65 -23.23 -22.45
N GLY A 161 -16.28 -23.40 -21.18
CA GLY A 161 -17.14 -23.17 -20.02
C GLY A 161 -18.09 -24.31 -19.65
N GLN A 162 -17.92 -25.51 -20.21
CA GLN A 162 -18.83 -26.65 -19.95
C GLN A 162 -18.39 -27.53 -18.76
N PRO A 163 -19.33 -27.98 -17.90
CA PRO A 163 -19.08 -28.88 -16.79
C PRO A 163 -18.39 -30.18 -17.25
N THR A 164 -17.10 -30.34 -16.96
CA THR A 164 -16.31 -31.54 -17.27
C THR A 164 -16.15 -32.37 -16.00
N LEU A 165 -16.51 -33.65 -16.08
CA LEU A 165 -16.29 -34.61 -15.00
C LEU A 165 -14.80 -34.92 -14.90
N LEU A 166 -14.20 -34.57 -13.78
CA LEU A 166 -12.81 -34.88 -13.49
C LEU A 166 -12.68 -36.26 -12.82
N PRO A 167 -11.58 -36.99 -13.08
CA PRO A 167 -11.25 -38.17 -12.30
C PRO A 167 -11.14 -37.84 -10.80
N PRO A 168 -11.50 -38.77 -9.90
CA PRO A 168 -11.51 -38.53 -8.46
C PRO A 168 -10.15 -38.10 -7.90
N GLU A 169 -9.05 -38.60 -8.47
CA GLU A 169 -7.68 -38.22 -8.09
C GLU A 169 -7.40 -36.73 -8.35
N HIS A 170 -7.84 -36.20 -9.49
CA HIS A 170 -7.65 -34.80 -9.85
C HIS A 170 -8.52 -33.89 -8.97
N VAL A 171 -9.72 -34.33 -8.60
CA VAL A 171 -10.60 -33.61 -7.67
C VAL A 171 -9.93 -33.48 -6.29
N GLN A 172 -9.30 -34.54 -5.80
CA GLN A 172 -8.60 -34.53 -4.52
C GLN A 172 -7.40 -33.59 -4.53
N GLU A 173 -6.58 -33.62 -5.59
CA GLU A 173 -5.44 -32.71 -5.74
C GLU A 173 -5.88 -31.23 -5.78
N LEU A 174 -6.92 -30.92 -6.55
CA LEU A 174 -7.48 -29.57 -6.64
C LEU A 174 -8.01 -29.05 -5.31
N ASN A 175 -8.70 -29.92 -4.55
CA ASN A 175 -9.17 -29.57 -3.22
C ASN A 175 -7.99 -29.27 -2.29
N LEU A 176 -6.95 -30.12 -2.31
CA LEU A 176 -5.74 -29.93 -1.50
C LEU A 176 -5.04 -28.62 -1.86
N ARG A 177 -4.94 -28.30 -3.16
CA ARG A 177 -4.32 -27.05 -3.60
C ARG A 177 -5.16 -25.83 -3.24
N SER A 178 -6.46 -25.89 -3.44
CA SER A 178 -7.36 -24.76 -3.17
C SER A 178 -7.46 -24.44 -1.69
N THR A 179 -7.47 -25.47 -0.85
CA THR A 179 -7.32 -25.29 0.61
C THR A 179 -5.95 -24.75 0.98
N GLY A 180 -4.87 -25.18 0.29
CA GLY A 180 -3.54 -24.59 0.40
C GLY A 180 -3.51 -23.09 0.09
N MET A 181 -4.16 -22.66 -1.00
CA MET A 181 -4.29 -21.24 -1.37
C MET A 181 -5.04 -20.43 -0.31
N LEU A 182 -6.17 -20.96 0.18
CA LEU A 182 -6.95 -20.31 1.25
C LEU A 182 -6.12 -20.14 2.52
N ASN A 183 -5.39 -21.19 2.94
CA ASN A 183 -4.51 -21.11 4.11
C ASN A 183 -3.37 -20.09 3.91
N ALA A 184 -2.81 -19.99 2.71
CA ALA A 184 -1.78 -19.00 2.39
C ALA A 184 -2.33 -17.57 2.50
N ILE A 185 -3.53 -17.32 1.97
CA ILE A 185 -4.17 -15.99 2.06
C ILE A 185 -4.60 -15.65 3.48
N GLN A 186 -5.11 -16.61 4.24
CA GLN A 186 -5.41 -16.40 5.66
C GLN A 186 -4.15 -16.08 6.47
N ARG A 187 -3.04 -16.77 6.19
CA ARG A 187 -1.72 -16.44 6.77
C ARG A 187 -1.29 -15.02 6.38
N PHE A 188 -1.49 -14.63 5.12
CA PHE A 188 -1.20 -13.27 4.65
C PHE A 188 -2.04 -12.22 5.39
N PHE A 189 -3.36 -12.43 5.52
CA PHE A 189 -4.23 -11.53 6.28
C PHE A 189 -3.80 -11.42 7.74
N ALA A 190 -3.50 -12.54 8.40
CA ALA A 190 -3.02 -12.54 9.77
C ALA A 190 -1.67 -11.84 9.93
N TYR A 191 -0.72 -12.04 9.01
CA TYR A 191 0.61 -11.43 9.07
C TYR A 191 0.55 -9.90 8.92
N HIS A 192 -0.30 -9.40 8.02
CA HIS A 192 -0.47 -7.96 7.78
C HIS A 192 -1.60 -7.32 8.61
N MET A 193 -2.15 -8.05 9.59
CA MET A 193 -3.23 -7.58 10.47
C MET A 193 -4.46 -7.07 9.69
N ILE A 194 -4.79 -7.73 8.57
CA ILE A 194 -5.97 -7.45 7.77
C ILE A 194 -7.16 -8.16 8.42
N GLU A 195 -8.20 -7.40 8.76
CA GLU A 195 -9.44 -7.95 9.31
C GLU A 195 -10.11 -8.85 8.26
N THR A 196 -10.38 -10.11 8.59
CA THR A 196 -10.96 -11.04 7.64
C THR A 196 -12.48 -10.94 7.68
N TYR A 197 -13.08 -10.44 6.60
CA TYR A 197 -14.55 -10.49 6.41
C TYR A 197 -15.02 -11.93 6.19
N GLY A 198 -14.29 -12.67 5.35
CA GLY A 198 -14.59 -14.06 5.04
C GLY A 198 -13.59 -14.69 4.08
N CYS A 199 -13.62 -16.02 4.03
CA CYS A 199 -12.87 -16.83 3.09
C CYS A 199 -13.84 -17.87 2.51
N ASP A 200 -14.40 -17.59 1.34
CA ASP A 200 -15.36 -18.46 0.70
C ASP A 200 -14.68 -19.49 -0.18
N TYR A 201 -15.07 -20.74 0.01
CA TYR A 201 -14.67 -21.89 -0.81
C TYR A 201 -15.92 -22.52 -1.39
N SER A 202 -15.99 -22.60 -2.73
CA SER A 202 -17.12 -23.29 -3.38
C SER A 202 -16.66 -24.18 -4.52
N THR A 203 -16.81 -25.49 -4.32
CA THR A 203 -16.51 -26.50 -5.35
C THR A 203 -17.54 -26.51 -6.48
N SER A 204 -18.80 -26.16 -6.20
CA SER A 204 -19.89 -26.09 -7.18
C SER A 204 -19.99 -24.72 -7.90
N GLY A 205 -19.06 -23.80 -7.63
CA GLY A 205 -19.15 -22.40 -8.07
C GLY A 205 -20.07 -21.56 -7.17
N LEU A 206 -20.06 -20.25 -7.40
CA LEU A 206 -20.94 -19.29 -6.72
C LEU A 206 -21.90 -18.70 -7.76
N SER A 207 -23.18 -18.58 -7.40
CA SER A 207 -24.15 -17.87 -8.25
C SER A 207 -23.91 -16.36 -8.20
N PHE A 208 -24.35 -15.65 -9.23
CA PHE A 208 -24.23 -14.19 -9.27
C PHE A 208 -24.89 -13.50 -8.06
N ASP A 209 -26.11 -13.91 -7.69
CA ASP A 209 -26.86 -13.27 -6.60
C ASP A 209 -26.17 -13.42 -5.23
N THR A 210 -25.61 -14.61 -4.97
CA THR A 210 -24.89 -14.88 -3.71
C THR A 210 -23.59 -14.09 -3.63
N LEU A 211 -22.84 -14.06 -4.73
CA LEU A 211 -21.61 -13.29 -4.84
C LEU A 211 -21.87 -11.78 -4.74
N HIS A 212 -22.89 -11.28 -5.44
CA HIS A 212 -23.31 -9.88 -5.43
C HIS A 212 -23.68 -9.43 -4.01
N SER A 213 -24.49 -10.22 -3.29
CA SER A 213 -24.91 -9.90 -1.92
C SER A 213 -23.73 -9.85 -0.95
N LYS A 214 -22.82 -10.84 -1.02
CA LYS A 214 -21.62 -10.90 -0.16
C LYS A 214 -20.63 -9.78 -0.48
N LEU A 215 -20.37 -9.52 -1.76
CA LEU A 215 -19.49 -8.42 -2.16
C LEU A 215 -20.07 -7.08 -1.74
N LYS A 216 -21.36 -6.82 -1.92
CA LYS A 216 -21.96 -5.56 -1.44
C LYS A 216 -21.84 -5.41 0.08
N ALA A 217 -22.09 -6.46 0.85
CA ALA A 217 -21.91 -6.44 2.30
C ALA A 217 -20.44 -6.18 2.70
N PHE A 218 -19.48 -6.83 2.04
CA PHE A 218 -18.05 -6.58 2.23
C PHE A 218 -17.69 -5.11 1.93
N LEU A 219 -18.16 -4.58 0.79
CA LEU A 219 -17.88 -3.21 0.37
C LEU A 219 -18.54 -2.14 1.27
N GLU A 220 -19.50 -2.52 2.11
CA GLU A 220 -20.16 -1.65 3.08
C GLU A 220 -19.58 -1.74 4.50
N LEU A 221 -18.66 -2.67 4.75
CA LEU A 221 -18.14 -2.93 6.08
C LEU A 221 -17.47 -1.68 6.68
N ARG A 222 -17.68 -1.48 7.99
CA ARG A 222 -17.13 -0.37 8.77
C ARG A 222 -16.40 -0.91 9.99
N THR A 223 -15.45 -0.14 10.49
CA THR A 223 -14.79 -0.44 11.76
C THR A 223 -15.79 -0.32 12.91
N VAL A 224 -15.47 -0.95 14.04
CA VAL A 224 -16.30 -0.94 15.26
C VAL A 224 -16.58 0.49 15.76
N ASP A 225 -15.63 1.40 15.53
CA ASP A 225 -15.72 2.80 15.96
C ASP A 225 -16.51 3.70 15.00
N GLY A 226 -17.03 3.15 13.89
CA GLY A 226 -17.91 3.84 12.94
C GLY A 226 -17.32 4.28 11.58
N PRO A 227 -16.02 4.60 11.41
CA PRO A 227 -15.48 4.93 10.08
C PRO A 227 -15.38 3.70 9.17
N ARG A 228 -15.29 3.92 7.86
CA ARG A 228 -14.99 2.85 6.90
C ARG A 228 -13.53 2.44 6.99
N HIS A 229 -13.23 1.23 6.52
CA HIS A 229 -11.85 0.81 6.39
C HIS A 229 -11.11 1.68 5.36
N ASP A 230 -9.83 1.93 5.60
CA ASP A 230 -8.96 2.61 4.66
C ASP A 230 -8.75 1.75 3.40
N THR A 231 -8.46 0.46 3.60
CA THR A 231 -8.09 -0.47 2.54
C THR A 231 -9.00 -1.69 2.51
N TYR A 232 -9.63 -1.94 1.36
CA TYR A 232 -10.35 -3.18 1.08
C TYR A 232 -9.49 -4.06 0.19
N VAL A 233 -9.22 -5.29 0.62
CA VAL A 233 -8.44 -6.28 -0.13
C VAL A 233 -9.37 -7.40 -0.57
N LEU A 234 -9.55 -7.55 -1.88
CA LEU A 234 -10.34 -8.61 -2.49
C LEU A 234 -9.39 -9.60 -3.16
N TYR A 235 -9.39 -10.84 -2.69
CA TYR A 235 -8.65 -11.93 -3.33
C TYR A 235 -9.61 -12.83 -4.08
N TYR A 236 -9.28 -13.14 -5.33
CA TYR A 236 -10.02 -14.08 -6.15
C TYR A 236 -9.09 -15.07 -6.81
N SER A 237 -9.42 -16.34 -6.66
CA SER A 237 -8.86 -17.44 -7.46
C SER A 237 -10.01 -18.22 -8.07
N GLY A 238 -10.02 -18.34 -9.39
CA GLY A 238 -11.10 -19.00 -10.10
C GLY A 238 -11.00 -18.88 -11.61
N HIS A 239 -12.02 -19.42 -12.28
CA HIS A 239 -12.02 -19.57 -13.72
C HIS A 239 -12.38 -18.24 -14.35
N THR A 240 -11.62 -17.85 -15.38
CA THR A 240 -11.78 -16.56 -16.05
C THR A 240 -11.86 -16.77 -17.55
N HIS A 241 -12.80 -16.09 -18.19
CA HIS A 241 -12.86 -16.06 -19.65
C HIS A 241 -11.65 -15.32 -20.24
N GLY A 242 -11.41 -15.44 -21.55
CA GLY A 242 -10.28 -14.76 -22.21
C GLY A 242 -10.28 -13.23 -22.07
N SER A 243 -11.43 -12.64 -21.78
CA SER A 243 -11.64 -11.22 -21.43
C SER A 243 -11.21 -10.86 -20.00
N GLY A 244 -10.94 -11.86 -19.15
CA GLY A 244 -10.64 -11.72 -17.72
C GLY A 244 -11.87 -11.68 -16.81
N GLU A 245 -13.08 -11.78 -17.37
CA GLU A 245 -14.33 -11.85 -16.61
C GLU A 245 -14.39 -13.12 -15.77
N TRP A 246 -14.91 -13.03 -14.54
CA TRP A 246 -15.04 -14.19 -13.67
C TRP A 246 -16.22 -15.05 -14.12
N ALA A 247 -15.97 -16.33 -14.31
CA ALA A 247 -17.02 -17.29 -14.61
C ALA A 247 -17.71 -17.73 -13.30
N LEU A 248 -19.03 -17.62 -13.28
CA LEU A 248 -19.86 -17.96 -12.12
C LEU A 248 -20.75 -19.18 -12.42
N ALA A 249 -21.31 -19.76 -11.37
CA ALA A 249 -22.27 -20.86 -11.51
C ALA A 249 -23.51 -20.38 -12.27
N GLY A 250 -24.02 -21.20 -13.19
CA GLY A 250 -25.18 -20.86 -14.01
C GLY A 250 -24.86 -20.14 -15.33
N GLY A 251 -23.58 -19.96 -15.67
CA GLY A 251 -23.16 -19.26 -16.90
C GLY A 251 -23.15 -17.74 -16.76
N ASP A 252 -23.39 -17.22 -15.56
CA ASP A 252 -23.25 -15.81 -15.25
C ASP A 252 -21.78 -15.39 -15.26
N ILE A 253 -21.55 -14.10 -15.51
CA ILE A 253 -20.22 -13.50 -15.57
C ILE A 253 -20.13 -12.26 -14.69
N LEU A 254 -18.99 -12.09 -14.01
CA LEU A 254 -18.69 -10.82 -13.33
C LEU A 254 -17.63 -10.05 -14.11
N ARG A 255 -18.01 -8.85 -14.54
CA ARG A 255 -17.11 -7.88 -15.18
C ARG A 255 -16.44 -7.00 -14.14
N LEU A 256 -15.24 -6.52 -14.48
CA LEU A 256 -14.56 -5.51 -13.69
C LEU A 256 -15.44 -4.26 -13.55
N ASP A 257 -16.04 -3.78 -14.63
CA ASP A 257 -16.89 -2.58 -14.61
C ASP A 257 -18.04 -2.68 -13.60
N THR A 258 -18.71 -3.83 -13.53
CA THR A 258 -19.79 -4.09 -12.57
C THR A 258 -19.30 -4.02 -11.11
N LEU A 259 -18.14 -4.63 -10.82
CA LEU A 259 -17.53 -4.54 -9.50
C LEU A 259 -17.15 -3.09 -9.14
N LEU A 260 -16.66 -2.33 -10.11
CA LEU A 260 -16.28 -0.93 -9.94
C LEU A 260 -17.47 0.01 -9.77
N GLU A 261 -18.60 -0.31 -10.39
CA GLU A 261 -19.88 0.36 -10.16
C GLU A 261 -20.35 0.15 -8.73
N TRP A 262 -20.30 -1.09 -8.22
CA TRP A 262 -20.63 -1.37 -6.82
C TRP A 262 -19.67 -0.64 -5.86
N TRP A 263 -18.37 -0.63 -6.18
CA TRP A 263 -17.40 0.15 -5.43
C TRP A 263 -17.73 1.65 -5.45
N ARG A 264 -18.11 2.20 -6.60
CA ARG A 264 -18.50 3.61 -6.74
C ARG A 264 -19.75 3.94 -5.94
N GLU A 265 -20.75 3.08 -6.01
CA GLU A 265 -22.03 3.23 -5.31
C GLU A 265 -21.80 3.36 -3.79
N LYS A 266 -20.90 2.54 -3.24
CA LYS A 266 -20.67 2.48 -1.80
C LYS A 266 -19.55 3.39 -1.28
N ASN A 267 -18.51 3.60 -2.09
CA ASN A 267 -17.28 4.29 -1.68
C ASN A 267 -16.99 5.57 -2.48
N GLY A 268 -17.86 6.00 -3.40
CA GLY A 268 -17.63 7.21 -4.21
C GLY A 268 -17.53 8.51 -3.40
N SER A 269 -18.18 8.59 -2.23
CA SER A 269 -18.09 9.71 -1.31
C SER A 269 -17.00 9.57 -0.25
N PHE A 270 -16.36 8.40 -0.15
CA PHE A 270 -15.35 8.09 0.86
C PHE A 270 -13.95 8.05 0.24
N CYS A 271 -12.93 8.29 1.06
CA CYS A 271 -11.54 8.24 0.63
C CYS A 271 -10.91 6.85 0.85
N SER A 272 -11.69 5.76 0.76
CA SER A 272 -11.17 4.39 0.87
C SER A 272 -10.55 3.93 -0.46
N ARG A 273 -9.68 2.92 -0.40
CA ARG A 273 -9.08 2.27 -1.58
C ARG A 273 -9.43 0.79 -1.67
N LEU A 274 -9.42 0.28 -2.90
CA LEU A 274 -9.66 -1.12 -3.22
C LEU A 274 -8.42 -1.75 -3.87
N ILE A 275 -7.97 -2.88 -3.35
CA ILE A 275 -6.88 -3.68 -3.90
C ILE A 275 -7.46 -5.04 -4.27
N ILE A 276 -7.36 -5.41 -5.54
CA ILE A 276 -7.85 -6.70 -6.04
C ILE A 276 -6.63 -7.56 -6.37
N ILE A 277 -6.58 -8.77 -5.85
CA ILE A 277 -5.53 -9.76 -6.12
C ILE A 277 -6.17 -10.93 -6.85
N LEU A 278 -5.65 -11.22 -8.05
CA LEU A 278 -6.18 -12.23 -8.95
C LEU A 278 -5.14 -13.33 -9.15
N ASP A 279 -5.47 -14.54 -8.72
CA ASP A 279 -4.77 -15.76 -9.12
C ASP A 279 -5.65 -16.53 -10.11
N SER A 280 -5.58 -16.10 -11.37
CA SER A 280 -6.42 -16.59 -12.48
C SER A 280 -5.63 -16.57 -13.78
N GLU A 281 -5.91 -17.50 -14.70
CA GLU A 281 -5.22 -17.60 -15.99
C GLU A 281 -5.27 -16.31 -16.81
N ASN A 282 -6.41 -15.62 -16.84
CA ASN A 282 -6.64 -14.42 -17.64
C ASN A 282 -6.75 -13.14 -16.80
N SER A 283 -5.78 -12.87 -15.92
CA SER A 283 -5.79 -11.66 -15.07
C SER A 283 -5.33 -10.37 -15.79
N THR A 284 -4.64 -10.51 -16.93
CA THR A 284 -3.99 -9.39 -17.63
C THR A 284 -4.93 -8.29 -18.17
N PRO A 285 -6.17 -8.59 -18.61
CA PRO A 285 -7.11 -7.57 -19.08
C PRO A 285 -7.48 -6.58 -17.96
N TRP A 286 -7.81 -7.09 -16.76
CA TRP A 286 -8.18 -6.25 -15.61
C TRP A 286 -7.04 -5.33 -15.18
N VAL A 287 -5.80 -5.83 -15.21
CA VAL A 287 -4.59 -5.05 -14.93
C VAL A 287 -4.43 -3.87 -15.92
N LYS A 288 -4.81 -4.05 -17.19
CA LYS A 288 -4.74 -2.99 -18.22
C LYS A 288 -5.90 -2.00 -18.07
N GLU A 289 -7.10 -2.49 -17.78
CA GLU A 289 -8.31 -1.67 -17.64
C GLU A 289 -8.24 -0.72 -16.44
N VAL A 290 -7.69 -1.17 -15.30
CA VAL A 290 -7.58 -0.33 -14.11
C VAL A 290 -6.73 0.93 -14.33
N ARG A 291 -5.77 0.90 -15.27
CA ARG A 291 -4.95 2.07 -15.62
C ARG A 291 -5.76 3.18 -16.31
N LYS A 292 -6.92 2.86 -16.88
CA LYS A 292 -7.80 3.82 -17.54
C LYS A 292 -8.66 4.60 -16.54
N ILE A 293 -8.81 4.09 -15.32
CA ILE A 293 -9.68 4.66 -14.28
C ILE A 293 -9.06 5.92 -13.68
N ASN A 294 -9.86 6.99 -13.62
CA ASN A 294 -9.42 8.30 -13.14
C ASN A 294 -9.90 8.66 -11.73
N ASP A 295 -11.09 8.23 -11.33
CA ASP A 295 -11.81 8.88 -10.21
C ASP A 295 -11.80 8.10 -8.89
N GLN A 296 -11.10 6.98 -8.85
CA GLN A 296 -11.10 6.04 -7.71
C GLN A 296 -9.68 5.55 -7.41
N TYR A 297 -9.46 5.10 -6.17
CA TYR A 297 -8.19 4.54 -5.72
C TYR A 297 -8.24 3.01 -5.79
N ILE A 298 -7.93 2.48 -6.98
CA ILE A 298 -7.95 1.04 -7.22
C ILE A 298 -6.58 0.56 -7.68
N ALA A 299 -6.20 -0.63 -7.21
CA ALA A 299 -5.08 -1.41 -7.71
C ALA A 299 -5.51 -2.84 -8.00
N VAL A 300 -4.95 -3.43 -9.05
CA VAL A 300 -5.12 -4.85 -9.39
C VAL A 300 -3.73 -5.48 -9.48
N GLN A 301 -3.54 -6.57 -8.74
CA GLN A 301 -2.44 -7.50 -8.86
C GLN A 301 -2.95 -8.75 -9.59
N GLY A 302 -2.23 -9.17 -10.61
CA GLY A 302 -2.52 -10.38 -11.36
C GLY A 302 -1.26 -11.19 -11.64
N ALA A 303 -1.47 -12.37 -12.21
CA ALA A 303 -0.43 -13.28 -12.66
C ALA A 303 -0.60 -13.62 -14.15
N GLU A 304 0.52 -13.81 -14.84
CA GLU A 304 0.61 -14.40 -16.15
C GLU A 304 1.36 -15.73 -16.02
N LEU A 305 0.68 -16.83 -16.30
CA LEU A 305 1.24 -18.18 -16.28
C LEU A 305 1.80 -18.49 -17.69
N ALA A 306 3.06 -18.93 -17.76
CA ALA A 306 3.69 -19.29 -19.02
C ALA A 306 3.01 -20.54 -19.63
N LYS A 307 2.50 -20.41 -20.86
CA LYS A 307 1.80 -21.50 -21.58
C LYS A 307 2.73 -22.57 -22.16
N THR A 308 4.02 -22.26 -22.29
CA THR A 308 5.05 -23.13 -22.86
C THR A 308 6.23 -23.18 -21.90
N VAL A 309 6.33 -24.28 -21.16
CA VAL A 309 7.53 -24.65 -20.42
C VAL A 309 8.21 -25.74 -21.24
N ASP A 310 9.53 -25.69 -21.39
CA ASP A 310 10.27 -26.81 -21.98
C ASP A 310 9.94 -28.07 -21.17
N ILE A 311 9.36 -29.06 -21.85
CA ILE A 311 8.72 -30.26 -21.28
C ILE A 311 9.71 -31.11 -20.45
N GLU A 312 11.01 -30.83 -20.55
CA GLU A 312 12.08 -31.56 -19.88
C GLU A 312 12.49 -31.00 -18.50
N GLU A 313 12.12 -29.76 -18.12
CA GLU A 313 12.70 -29.11 -16.94
C GLU A 313 11.74 -28.76 -15.77
N ALA A 314 10.42 -28.65 -15.98
CA ALA A 314 9.49 -28.39 -14.88
C ALA A 314 8.01 -28.68 -15.21
N ASP A 315 7.23 -28.99 -14.16
CA ASP A 315 5.77 -29.05 -14.25
C ASP A 315 5.19 -27.71 -14.75
N PRO A 316 4.12 -27.73 -15.56
CA PRO A 316 3.50 -26.50 -16.06
C PRO A 316 2.95 -25.67 -14.88
N PRO A 317 3.06 -24.33 -14.92
CA PRO A 317 2.57 -23.47 -13.85
C PRO A 317 1.06 -23.61 -13.71
N GLN A 318 0.59 -23.77 -12.47
CA GLN A 318 -0.82 -24.00 -12.17
C GLN A 318 -1.37 -22.90 -11.25
N LEU A 319 -2.71 -22.81 -11.19
CA LEU A 319 -3.38 -21.87 -10.28
C LEU A 319 -2.97 -22.16 -8.82
N GLY A 320 -2.59 -21.11 -8.10
CA GLY A 320 -2.07 -21.19 -6.73
C GLY A 320 -0.56 -21.02 -6.61
N ASP A 321 0.20 -21.26 -7.68
CA ASP A 321 1.65 -21.06 -7.65
C ASP A 321 2.00 -19.58 -7.47
N PHE A 322 1.24 -18.70 -8.14
CA PHE A 322 1.35 -17.26 -7.91
C PHE A 322 1.06 -16.90 -6.46
N THR A 323 -0.06 -17.37 -5.91
CA THR A 323 -0.44 -17.05 -4.52
C THR A 323 0.61 -17.51 -3.52
N LYS A 324 1.15 -18.72 -3.70
CA LYS A 324 2.22 -19.26 -2.85
C LYS A 324 3.46 -18.37 -2.87
N ASP A 325 3.97 -18.05 -4.06
CA ASP A 325 5.16 -17.20 -4.23
C ASP A 325 4.92 -15.77 -3.74
N TRP A 326 3.74 -15.22 -4.01
CA TRP A 326 3.38 -13.85 -3.63
C TRP A 326 3.18 -13.68 -2.12
N VAL A 327 2.56 -14.66 -1.46
CA VAL A 327 2.43 -14.66 0.00
C VAL A 327 3.80 -14.84 0.65
N GLU A 328 4.64 -15.75 0.15
CA GLU A 328 6.00 -15.93 0.67
C GLU A 328 6.84 -14.66 0.47
N TYR A 329 6.68 -13.97 -0.68
CA TYR A 329 7.33 -12.70 -0.95
C TYR A 329 7.00 -11.63 0.11
N ASN A 330 5.74 -11.54 0.52
CA ASN A 330 5.26 -10.49 1.42
C ASN A 330 5.37 -10.84 2.91
N CYS A 331 5.28 -12.12 3.27
CA CYS A 331 5.30 -12.57 4.66
C CYS A 331 6.69 -12.98 5.16
N ASN A 332 7.62 -13.33 4.27
CA ASN A 332 8.95 -13.76 4.67
C ASN A 332 10.05 -12.75 4.23
N PRO A 333 10.64 -11.98 5.15
CA PRO A 333 11.68 -11.01 4.79
C PRO A 333 13.00 -11.66 4.34
N SER A 334 13.22 -12.95 4.59
CA SER A 334 14.44 -13.68 4.21
C SER A 334 14.29 -14.53 2.95
N ASN A 335 13.22 -14.34 2.18
CA ASN A 335 13.05 -15.07 0.92
C ASN A 335 14.08 -14.59 -0.13
N ASN A 336 14.38 -15.46 -1.09
CA ASN A 336 15.20 -15.14 -2.26
C ASN A 336 14.36 -14.92 -3.52
N ILE A 337 13.07 -14.60 -3.38
CA ILE A 337 12.16 -14.47 -4.52
C ILE A 337 12.42 -13.14 -5.23
N CYS A 338 12.96 -13.21 -6.45
CA CYS A 338 13.18 -12.05 -7.30
C CYS A 338 12.18 -12.05 -8.47
N TRP A 339 11.18 -11.17 -8.40
CA TRP A 339 10.18 -11.04 -9.47
C TRP A 339 10.75 -10.55 -10.81
N ALA A 340 11.91 -9.89 -10.81
CA ALA A 340 12.57 -9.37 -12.02
C ALA A 340 13.44 -10.40 -12.76
N GLU A 341 13.56 -11.62 -12.23
CA GLU A 341 14.35 -12.69 -12.84
C GLU A 341 13.72 -13.18 -14.14
N LYS A 342 14.53 -13.32 -15.19
CA LYS A 342 14.09 -13.80 -16.50
C LYS A 342 14.01 -15.32 -16.48
N GLY A 343 12.89 -15.88 -16.95
CA GLY A 343 12.70 -17.33 -17.05
C GLY A 343 11.72 -17.92 -16.03
N ARG A 344 11.10 -17.12 -15.15
CA ARG A 344 10.05 -17.61 -14.24
C ARG A 344 8.82 -18.07 -15.04
N THR A 345 8.29 -19.22 -14.64
CA THR A 345 7.03 -19.78 -15.16
C THR A 345 5.82 -18.94 -14.76
N VAL A 346 5.87 -18.27 -13.61
CA VAL A 346 4.86 -17.34 -13.11
C VAL A 346 5.39 -15.92 -13.12
N ARG A 347 4.72 -15.04 -13.86
CA ARG A 347 5.06 -13.62 -13.93
C ARG A 347 4.01 -12.79 -13.21
N ALA A 348 4.46 -11.89 -12.35
CA ALA A 348 3.56 -10.98 -11.66
C ALA A 348 3.32 -9.71 -12.49
N LEU A 349 2.08 -9.25 -12.52
CA LEU A 349 1.67 -8.02 -13.18
C LEU A 349 0.80 -7.21 -12.23
N TYR A 350 0.96 -5.90 -12.24
CA TYR A 350 0.02 -5.04 -11.53
C TYR A 350 -0.32 -3.78 -12.31
N GLY A 351 -1.47 -3.22 -11.95
CA GLY A 351 -2.04 -2.02 -12.53
C GLY A 351 -2.65 -1.16 -11.43
N VAL A 352 -2.48 0.16 -11.55
CA VAL A 352 -3.05 1.12 -10.62
C VAL A 352 -3.81 2.20 -11.37
N SER A 353 -4.87 2.68 -10.74
CA SER A 353 -5.64 3.85 -11.16
C SER A 353 -4.77 5.12 -11.21
N LYS A 354 -5.15 6.10 -12.04
CA LYS A 354 -4.33 7.31 -12.23
C LYS A 354 -4.17 8.17 -10.98
N ARG A 355 -5.15 8.13 -10.07
CA ARG A 355 -5.12 8.86 -8.80
C ARG A 355 -4.54 8.06 -7.64
N TRP A 356 -4.13 6.81 -7.86
CA TRP A 356 -3.55 5.96 -6.80
C TRP A 356 -2.48 6.68 -5.96
N SER A 357 -1.63 7.48 -6.61
CA SER A 357 -0.56 8.22 -5.94
C SER A 357 -1.00 9.28 -4.94
N ASP A 358 -2.24 9.77 -5.04
CA ASP A 358 -2.76 10.83 -4.17
C ASP A 358 -3.36 10.29 -2.88
N TYR A 359 -3.59 8.98 -2.83
CA TYR A 359 -4.12 8.32 -1.66
C TYR A 359 -3.15 8.45 -0.48
N THR A 360 -3.71 8.78 0.67
CA THR A 360 -3.03 8.76 1.97
C THR A 360 -3.93 8.03 2.94
N LEU A 361 -3.37 7.10 3.72
CA LEU A 361 -4.10 6.43 4.79
C LEU A 361 -4.71 7.47 5.72
N HIS A 362 -5.91 7.19 6.24
CA HIS A 362 -6.53 8.09 7.19
C HIS A 362 -5.66 8.16 8.45
N LEU A 363 -5.03 9.32 8.63
CA LEU A 363 -4.32 9.67 9.85
C LEU A 363 -5.35 10.26 10.83
N PRO A 364 -5.19 10.04 12.15
CA PRO A 364 -6.09 10.63 13.13
C PRO A 364 -6.12 12.14 12.96
N THR A 365 -7.32 12.71 12.92
CA THR A 365 -7.46 14.17 12.79
C THR A 365 -6.98 14.86 14.06
N GLY A 366 -6.63 16.15 13.98
CA GLY A 366 -6.25 16.91 15.18
C GLY A 366 -7.34 16.88 16.27
N SER A 367 -8.61 16.81 15.88
CA SER A 367 -9.74 16.59 16.80
C SER A 367 -9.74 15.21 17.45
N ASP A 368 -9.40 14.15 16.72
CA ASP A 368 -9.32 12.79 17.26
C ASP A 368 -8.17 12.67 18.26
N VAL A 369 -7.01 13.26 17.92
CA VAL A 369 -5.85 13.35 18.81
C VAL A 369 -6.22 14.14 20.07
N ALA A 370 -6.89 15.28 19.94
CA ALA A 370 -7.34 16.08 21.08
C ALA A 370 -8.31 15.31 21.97
N LYS A 371 -9.30 14.63 21.39
CA LYS A 371 -10.28 13.84 22.13
C LYS A 371 -9.63 12.66 22.86
N HIS A 372 -8.77 11.91 22.18
CA HIS A 372 -8.00 10.82 22.79
C HIS A 372 -7.11 11.34 23.92
N TRP A 373 -6.40 12.43 23.68
CA TRP A 373 -5.52 13.03 24.68
C TRP A 373 -6.31 13.50 25.91
N MET A 374 -7.48 14.10 25.70
CA MET A 374 -8.36 14.53 26.79
C MET A 374 -8.90 13.36 27.62
N LEU A 375 -9.14 12.19 27.00
CA LEU A 375 -9.64 11.00 27.70
C LEU A 375 -8.55 10.29 28.52
N HIS A 376 -7.30 10.30 28.05
CA HIS A 376 -6.22 9.50 28.64
C HIS A 376 -5.17 10.29 29.43
N PHE A 377 -5.08 11.62 29.25
CA PHE A 377 -4.06 12.46 29.89
C PHE A 377 -4.67 13.57 30.78
N PRO A 378 -3.91 14.04 31.79
CA PRO A 378 -4.37 15.06 32.73
C PRO A 378 -4.54 16.43 32.07
N ARG A 379 -5.50 17.21 32.58
CA ARG A 379 -5.95 18.52 32.04
C ARG A 379 -4.85 19.56 31.81
N VAL A 380 -3.76 19.49 32.58
CA VAL A 380 -2.61 20.41 32.46
C VAL A 380 -1.95 20.35 31.07
N THR A 381 -2.09 19.22 30.36
CA THR A 381 -1.49 18.99 29.05
C THR A 381 -2.36 19.42 27.86
N TYR A 382 -3.62 19.85 28.09
CA TYR A 382 -4.55 20.20 27.01
C TYR A 382 -4.15 21.43 26.19
N PRO A 383 -3.60 22.51 26.76
CA PRO A 383 -3.18 23.68 25.99
C PRO A 383 -2.10 23.35 24.95
N LEU A 384 -1.22 22.38 25.25
CA LEU A 384 -0.15 21.93 24.35
C LEU A 384 -0.71 21.28 23.08
N VAL A 385 -1.76 20.46 23.21
CA VAL A 385 -2.40 19.79 22.07
C VAL A 385 -3.14 20.78 21.18
N HIS A 386 -3.78 21.79 21.77
CA HIS A 386 -4.43 22.86 21.00
C HIS A 386 -3.42 23.70 20.21
N LEU A 387 -2.25 24.02 20.81
CA LEU A 387 -1.17 24.73 20.12
C LEU A 387 -0.58 23.90 18.97
N ALA A 388 -0.33 22.60 19.19
CA ALA A 388 0.17 21.70 18.16
C ALA A 388 -0.81 21.56 16.97
N ASN A 389 -2.10 21.42 17.25
CA ASN A 389 -3.14 21.36 16.22
C ASN A 389 -3.25 22.67 15.42
N TRP A 390 -3.08 23.82 16.07
CA TRP A 390 -3.12 25.12 15.40
C TRP A 390 -1.95 25.32 14.44
N LEU A 391 -0.74 24.93 14.85
CA LEU A 391 0.46 24.99 14.00
C LEU A 391 0.35 24.04 12.79
N CYS A 392 -0.19 22.82 12.98
CA CYS A 392 -0.44 21.88 11.89
C CYS A 392 -1.55 22.32 10.93
N GLY A 393 -2.48 23.17 11.37
CA GLY A 393 -3.58 23.71 10.55
C GLY A 393 -3.16 24.78 9.54
N LEU A 394 -1.97 25.36 9.69
CA LEU A 394 -1.44 26.37 8.78
C LEU A 394 -0.92 25.72 7.49
N ASN A 395 -1.83 25.51 6.53
CA ASN A 395 -1.54 24.86 5.24
C ASN A 395 -0.81 25.80 4.24
N LEU A 396 0.28 26.45 4.70
CA LEU A 396 1.06 27.44 3.95
C LEU A 396 1.62 26.93 2.60
N PHE A 397 1.75 25.61 2.43
CA PHE A 397 2.36 24.98 1.25
C PHE A 397 1.37 24.25 0.32
N TRP A 398 0.08 24.62 0.34
CA TRP A 398 -0.95 23.89 -0.42
C TRP A 398 -0.69 23.84 -1.94
N ILE A 399 -0.19 24.92 -2.54
CA ILE A 399 0.14 24.97 -3.98
C ILE A 399 1.29 24.00 -4.31
N CYS A 400 2.32 23.94 -3.46
CA CYS A 400 3.42 23.00 -3.59
C CYS A 400 2.93 21.54 -3.48
N LYS A 401 2.00 21.25 -2.56
CA LYS A 401 1.38 19.92 -2.43
C LYS A 401 0.63 19.51 -3.70
N THR A 402 -0.12 20.42 -4.32
CA THR A 402 -0.87 20.13 -5.56
C THR A 402 0.07 19.85 -6.73
N CYS A 403 1.12 20.66 -6.92
CA CYS A 403 2.07 20.39 -8.00
C CYS A 403 2.87 19.10 -7.76
N PHE A 404 3.25 18.83 -6.51
CA PHE A 404 3.92 17.57 -6.15
C PHE A 404 3.04 16.36 -6.44
N ARG A 405 1.73 16.43 -6.18
CA ARG A 405 0.77 15.38 -6.56
C ARG A 405 0.73 15.17 -8.07
N CYS A 406 0.68 16.24 -8.87
CA CYS A 406 0.73 16.14 -10.33
C CYS A 406 2.03 15.47 -10.84
N LEU A 407 3.17 15.84 -10.29
CA LEU A 407 4.46 15.20 -10.59
C LEU A 407 4.46 13.72 -10.19
N LYS A 408 3.91 13.38 -9.02
CA LYS A 408 3.79 12.01 -8.53
C LYS A 408 2.90 11.16 -9.45
N ARG A 409 1.78 11.71 -9.93
CA ARG A 409 0.89 11.07 -10.93
C ARG A 409 1.62 10.82 -12.25
N LEU A 410 2.32 11.83 -12.77
CA LEU A 410 3.10 11.71 -14.01
C LEU A 410 4.21 10.66 -13.87
N LYS A 411 4.95 10.69 -12.75
CA LYS A 411 5.97 9.69 -12.43
C LYS A 411 5.40 8.28 -12.43
N MET A 412 4.28 8.05 -11.73
CA MET A 412 3.64 6.73 -11.67
C MET A 412 3.09 6.27 -13.03
N SER A 413 2.58 7.20 -13.85
CA SER A 413 2.08 6.88 -15.19
C SER A 413 3.20 6.55 -16.18
N TRP A 414 4.36 7.20 -16.06
CA TRP A 414 5.48 7.02 -16.99
C TRP A 414 6.45 5.93 -16.54
N PHE A 415 6.62 5.77 -15.24
CA PHE A 415 7.53 4.82 -14.60
C PHE A 415 6.79 4.05 -13.52
N LEU A 416 6.03 3.04 -13.93
CA LEU A 416 5.41 2.11 -13.00
C LEU A 416 6.52 1.29 -12.31
N PRO A 417 6.72 1.42 -10.99
CA PRO A 417 7.85 0.77 -10.32
C PRO A 417 7.73 -0.75 -10.37
N THR A 418 8.85 -1.47 -10.32
CA THR A 418 8.82 -2.95 -10.28
C THR A 418 8.14 -3.47 -9.01
N VAL A 419 8.31 -2.74 -7.90
CA VAL A 419 7.70 -3.04 -6.61
C VAL A 419 7.03 -1.78 -6.09
N LEU A 420 5.75 -1.87 -5.75
CA LEU A 420 4.94 -0.78 -5.23
C LEU A 420 4.52 -1.09 -3.79
N ASP A 421 4.99 -0.28 -2.86
CA ASP A 421 4.55 -0.35 -1.47
C ASP A 421 3.14 0.20 -1.32
N THR A 422 2.26 -0.57 -0.69
CA THR A 422 0.89 -0.14 -0.40
C THR A 422 0.81 0.71 0.87
N GLY A 423 1.85 0.76 1.70
CA GLY A 423 1.80 1.39 3.02
C GLY A 423 1.00 0.60 4.06
N GLN A 424 0.49 -0.59 3.71
CA GLN A 424 -0.19 -1.53 4.60
C GLN A 424 0.77 -2.65 5.07
N GLY A 425 2.08 -2.49 4.82
CA GLY A 425 3.10 -3.49 5.12
C GLY A 425 3.28 -4.59 4.06
N PHE A 426 2.52 -4.57 2.96
CA PHE A 426 2.70 -5.48 1.81
C PHE A 426 2.87 -4.73 0.49
N LYS A 427 3.43 -5.41 -0.51
CA LYS A 427 3.88 -4.83 -1.79
C LYS A 427 3.19 -5.49 -2.98
N LEU A 428 2.86 -4.65 -3.96
CA LEU A 428 2.45 -5.10 -5.30
C LEU A 428 3.69 -5.23 -6.18
N VAL A 429 3.74 -6.27 -7.00
CA VAL A 429 4.96 -6.69 -7.68
C VAL A 429 4.72 -6.89 -9.17
N LYS A 430 5.73 -6.51 -9.96
CA LYS A 430 5.78 -6.65 -11.40
C LYS A 430 7.07 -7.33 -11.80
N SER A 431 6.98 -8.28 -12.73
CA SER A 431 8.11 -8.95 -13.39
C SER A 431 8.68 -8.19 -14.58
#